data_AF-A0A0H5CLN5-F1
#
_entry.id   AF-A0A0H5CLN5-F1
#
_cell.length_a   1.000
_cell.length_b   1.000
_cell.length_c   1.000
_cell.angle_alpha   90.00
_cell.angle_beta   90.00
_cell.angle_gamma   90.00
#
_symmetry.space_group_name_H-M   'P 1'
#
loop_
_entity.id
_entity.type
_entity.pdbx_description
1 polymer ?
#
loop_
_entity_poly.entity_id
_entity_poly.type
_entity_poly.pdbx_seq_one_letter_code
_entity_poly.pdbx_strand_id
1 'polypeptide(L)'
;MKSALLRFPGVARARVDRSETGRLIARVLPWGRPSGNAETGALSELAEISPTETRFLHDEIFVAESYLQGGVVLREDAIVFDVGANIGMFTLFVAARCPSAKVFAFEPVPEVFERLRTNVEGRGIPARLFEIGLSEQDERIRFNFYPEISIMSCRADYAAFDNERHLIQTYVDHERAAGPQGRETHLDAVEAILAKDFEYDERKCVLRRTSAVIDEVAVPVIDLLKIDVQRAELDVLRGIDAAHWPLVQQVTMEVHDEPGLPTAGRVDTVRGILAELGFDVQVTEPKMLAGNGRFSVQAIRPGYADDPRPVVAAVGNGRPLDGAELRTWLAERLPADLVPDEVEVVSTLV
;
A
#
# COMPACT_ATOMS: atom_id res chain seq x y z
N MET A 1 -25.67 -6.50 -5.55
CA MET A 1 -25.92 -5.06 -5.31
C MET A 1 -24.95 -4.42 -4.32
N LYS A 2 -24.84 -4.83 -3.04
CA LYS A 2 -23.89 -4.19 -2.08
C LYS A 2 -22.45 -4.09 -2.62
N SER A 3 -21.91 -5.18 -3.17
CA SER A 3 -20.60 -5.16 -3.85
C SER A 3 -20.55 -4.21 -5.06
N ALA A 4 -21.66 -4.03 -5.79
CA ALA A 4 -21.71 -3.06 -6.89
C ALA A 4 -21.72 -1.61 -6.38
N LEU A 5 -22.45 -1.31 -5.29
CA LEU A 5 -22.45 0.01 -4.65
C LEU A 5 -21.05 0.43 -4.19
N LEU A 6 -20.30 -0.50 -3.60
CA LEU A 6 -18.92 -0.25 -3.16
C LEU A 6 -17.95 0.00 -4.32
N ARG A 7 -18.33 -0.31 -5.57
CA ARG A 7 -17.52 0.00 -6.75
C ARG A 7 -17.77 1.41 -7.30
N PHE A 8 -18.83 2.10 -6.86
CA PHE A 8 -19.08 3.46 -7.31
C PHE A 8 -18.08 4.44 -6.67
N PRO A 9 -17.37 5.28 -7.46
CA PRO A 9 -16.39 6.23 -6.93
C PRO A 9 -16.99 7.14 -5.85
N GLY A 10 -16.37 7.15 -4.66
CA GLY A 10 -16.81 7.97 -3.53
C GLY A 10 -17.69 7.24 -2.51
N VAL A 11 -18.13 5.99 -2.75
CA VAL A 11 -18.87 5.18 -1.77
C VAL A 11 -17.89 4.44 -0.84
N ALA A 12 -17.90 4.77 0.46
CA ALA A 12 -17.08 4.13 1.47
C ALA A 12 -17.71 2.88 2.06
N ARG A 13 -19.01 2.96 2.37
CA ARG A 13 -19.80 1.85 2.90
C ARG A 13 -21.17 1.86 2.26
N ALA A 14 -21.78 0.68 2.15
CA ALA A 14 -23.13 0.54 1.63
C ALA A 14 -23.93 -0.47 2.44
N ARG A 15 -25.19 -0.14 2.71
CA ARG A 15 -26.20 -1.04 3.25
C ARG A 15 -27.37 -1.11 2.28
N VAL A 16 -27.98 -2.28 2.18
CA VAL A 16 -29.18 -2.47 1.38
C VAL A 16 -30.23 -3.06 2.30
N ASP A 17 -31.38 -2.40 2.35
CA ASP A 17 -32.54 -2.87 3.10
C ASP A 17 -33.77 -2.94 2.18
N ARG A 18 -34.77 -3.73 2.58
CA ARG A 18 -36.12 -3.63 2.00
C ARG A 18 -37.00 -2.80 2.95
N SER A 19 -37.73 -1.84 2.40
CA SER A 19 -38.76 -1.10 3.14
C SER A 19 -39.89 -2.03 3.56
N GLU A 20 -40.73 -1.57 4.50
CA GLU A 20 -41.97 -2.26 4.87
C GLU A 20 -42.92 -2.47 3.68
N THR A 21 -42.81 -1.61 2.67
CA THR A 21 -43.56 -1.70 1.40
C THR A 21 -42.87 -2.56 0.34
N GLY A 22 -41.77 -3.24 0.68
CA GLY A 22 -41.05 -4.17 -0.19
C GLY A 22 -40.05 -3.53 -1.17
N ARG A 23 -39.92 -2.20 -1.17
CA ARG A 23 -38.98 -1.43 -2.01
C ARG A 23 -37.54 -1.63 -1.56
N LEU A 24 -36.62 -1.70 -2.51
CA LEU A 24 -35.21 -1.92 -2.28
C LEU A 24 -34.49 -0.59 -2.11
N ILE A 25 -33.99 -0.29 -0.91
CA ILE A 25 -33.32 0.97 -0.59
C ILE A 25 -31.85 0.69 -0.34
N ALA A 26 -30.98 1.37 -1.08
CA ALA A 26 -29.54 1.36 -0.87
C ALA A 26 -29.13 2.62 -0.10
N ARG A 27 -28.48 2.45 1.05
CA ARG A 27 -27.86 3.56 1.81
C ARG A 27 -26.36 3.52 1.58
N VAL A 28 -25.81 4.62 1.10
CA VAL A 28 -24.38 4.75 0.84
C VAL A 28 -23.78 5.84 1.73
N LEU A 29 -22.71 5.49 2.41
CA LEU A 29 -21.88 6.42 3.16
C LEU A 29 -20.77 6.90 2.21
N PRO A 30 -20.63 8.20 1.95
CA PRO A 30 -19.51 8.70 1.17
C PRO A 30 -18.19 8.50 1.94
N TRP A 31 -17.08 8.44 1.21
CA TRP A 31 -15.78 8.72 1.82
C TRP A 31 -15.83 10.14 2.36
N GLY A 32 -15.67 10.30 3.68
CA GLY A 32 -15.58 11.62 4.28
C GLY A 32 -14.39 12.38 3.70
N ARG A 33 -14.53 13.71 3.54
CA ARG A 33 -13.31 14.55 3.54
C ARG A 33 -12.61 14.29 4.88
N PRO A 34 -11.29 14.10 4.91
CA PRO A 34 -10.57 14.08 6.17
C PRO A 34 -10.89 15.40 6.90
N SER A 35 -11.74 15.33 7.93
CA SER A 35 -11.77 16.36 8.95
C SER A 35 -10.58 16.04 9.84
N GLY A 36 -9.66 16.99 9.99
CA GLY A 36 -8.37 16.81 10.69
C GLY A 36 -8.45 16.42 12.17
N ASN A 37 -9.62 16.01 12.68
CA ASN A 37 -9.86 15.54 14.04
C ASN A 37 -10.51 14.14 14.11
N ALA A 38 -10.75 13.44 13.00
CA ALA A 38 -11.32 12.08 12.99
C ALA A 38 -10.26 10.95 13.03
N GLU A 39 -8.97 11.30 13.00
CA GLU A 39 -7.85 10.37 12.75
C GLU A 39 -7.59 9.34 13.85
N THR A 40 -7.97 9.60 15.10
CA THR A 40 -7.60 8.72 16.22
C THR A 40 -8.49 7.49 16.36
N GLY A 41 -9.77 7.56 15.98
CA GLY A 41 -10.71 6.44 16.16
C GLY A 41 -10.42 5.27 15.22
N ALA A 42 -10.23 5.53 13.93
CA ALA A 42 -10.04 4.47 12.93
C ALA A 42 -8.70 3.73 13.05
N LEU A 43 -7.63 4.44 13.45
CA LEU A 43 -6.31 3.84 13.68
C LEU A 43 -6.27 3.02 14.98
N SER A 44 -6.97 3.46 16.03
CA SER A 44 -7.02 2.74 17.33
C SER A 44 -7.67 1.36 17.28
N GLU A 45 -8.40 1.05 16.20
CA GLU A 45 -9.02 -0.27 15.96
C GLU A 45 -8.12 -1.22 15.14
N LEU A 46 -6.91 -0.78 14.78
CA LEU A 46 -5.94 -1.63 14.09
C LEU A 46 -5.18 -2.49 15.10
N ALA A 47 -4.95 -3.74 14.71
CA ALA A 47 -3.96 -4.57 15.36
C ALA A 47 -2.59 -3.98 15.00
N GLU A 48 -2.00 -3.24 15.93
CA GLU A 48 -0.74 -2.51 15.75
C GLU A 48 0.43 -3.21 16.45
N ILE A 49 1.65 -2.83 16.03
CA ILE A 49 2.88 -3.12 16.75
C ILE A 49 3.26 -1.91 17.60
N SER A 50 3.33 -0.74 16.98
CA SER A 50 3.50 0.53 17.67
C SER A 50 2.53 1.58 17.11
N PRO A 51 1.76 2.29 17.97
CA PRO A 51 0.87 3.36 17.51
C PRO A 51 1.59 4.48 16.75
N THR A 52 2.84 4.74 17.13
CA THR A 52 3.70 5.73 16.46
C THR A 52 4.03 5.30 15.02
N GLU A 53 4.42 4.04 14.82
CA GLU A 53 4.65 3.48 13.48
C GLU A 53 3.37 3.45 12.65
N THR A 54 2.24 3.04 13.25
CA THR A 54 0.94 3.02 12.58
C THR A 54 0.57 4.40 12.05
N ARG A 55 0.80 5.46 12.84
CA ARG A 55 0.57 6.84 12.42
C ARG A 55 1.51 7.28 11.31
N PHE A 56 2.80 6.96 11.42
CA PHE A 56 3.78 7.26 10.38
C PHE A 56 3.37 6.64 9.04
N LEU A 57 3.05 5.34 9.03
CA LEU A 57 2.59 4.62 7.84
C LEU A 57 1.27 5.19 7.30
N HIS A 58 0.35 5.58 8.18
CA HIS A 58 -0.88 6.25 7.76
C HIS A 58 -0.59 7.55 7.01
N ASP A 59 0.24 8.42 7.56
CA ASP A 59 0.54 9.72 6.97
C ASP A 59 1.27 9.56 5.63
N GLU A 60 2.19 8.61 5.54
CA GLU A 60 2.88 8.28 4.29
C GLU A 60 1.93 7.72 3.22
N ILE A 61 1.12 6.72 3.58
CA ILE A 61 0.33 5.95 2.61
C ILE A 61 -0.98 6.64 2.27
N PHE A 62 -1.74 7.11 3.28
CA PHE A 62 -3.09 7.64 3.10
C PHE A 62 -3.11 9.14 2.85
N VAL A 63 -2.20 9.90 3.48
CA VAL A 63 -2.18 11.36 3.38
C VAL A 63 -1.27 11.81 2.23
N ALA A 64 -0.03 11.31 2.18
CA ALA A 64 0.92 11.67 1.13
C ALA A 64 0.75 10.85 -0.17
N GLU A 65 -0.03 9.76 -0.13
CA GLU A 65 -0.24 8.83 -1.25
C GLU A 65 1.08 8.44 -1.95
N SER A 66 2.15 8.23 -1.18
CA SER A 66 3.53 8.08 -1.67
C SER A 66 3.66 7.04 -2.79
N TYR A 67 2.92 5.94 -2.68
CA TYR A 67 2.94 4.83 -3.64
C TYR A 67 2.13 5.07 -4.93
N LEU A 68 1.31 6.12 -5.01
CA LEU A 68 0.54 6.52 -6.21
C LEU A 68 1.11 7.77 -6.89
N GLN A 69 2.32 8.20 -6.54
CA GLN A 69 3.00 9.31 -7.18
C GLN A 69 3.56 8.92 -8.56
N GLY A 70 4.19 9.86 -9.28
CA GLY A 70 4.86 9.57 -10.55
C GLY A 70 3.95 9.10 -11.70
N GLY A 71 2.63 9.30 -11.58
CA GLY A 71 1.63 8.87 -12.55
C GLY A 71 1.08 7.46 -12.32
N VAL A 72 1.45 6.80 -11.22
CA VAL A 72 0.91 5.49 -10.85
C VAL A 72 -0.58 5.61 -10.54
N VAL A 73 -1.39 4.72 -11.12
CA VAL A 73 -2.85 4.74 -10.93
C VAL A 73 -3.38 3.36 -10.55
N LEU A 74 -4.47 3.34 -9.77
CA LEU A 74 -5.27 2.15 -9.55
C LEU A 74 -6.48 2.18 -10.48
N ARG A 75 -6.69 1.10 -11.23
CA ARG A 75 -7.88 0.91 -12.07
C ARG A 75 -8.88 -0.01 -11.38
N GLU A 76 -10.14 0.04 -11.80
CA GLU A 76 -11.15 -0.91 -11.32
C GLU A 76 -10.68 -2.35 -11.56
N ASP A 77 -11.00 -3.25 -10.62
CA ASP A 77 -10.62 -4.66 -10.65
C ASP A 77 -9.09 -4.89 -10.72
N ALA A 78 -8.29 -3.91 -10.29
CA ALA A 78 -6.83 -4.00 -10.32
C ALA A 78 -6.30 -5.19 -9.51
N ILE A 79 -5.27 -5.86 -10.05
CA ILE A 79 -4.50 -6.88 -9.34
C ILE A 79 -3.24 -6.25 -8.77
N VAL A 80 -3.15 -6.18 -7.44
CA VAL A 80 -2.06 -5.51 -6.73
C VAL A 80 -1.25 -6.54 -5.95
N PHE A 81 0.08 -6.48 -6.10
CA PHE A 81 1.02 -7.19 -5.26
C PHE A 81 1.62 -6.20 -4.27
N ASP A 82 1.36 -6.42 -2.97
CA ASP A 82 1.90 -5.64 -1.85
C ASP A 82 3.05 -6.43 -1.23
N VAL A 83 4.27 -6.21 -1.72
CA VAL A 83 5.48 -6.91 -1.27
C VAL A 83 6.11 -6.12 -0.12
N GLY A 84 6.19 -6.75 1.05
CA GLY A 84 6.48 -6.08 2.31
C GLY A 84 5.24 -5.36 2.84
N ALA A 85 4.17 -6.12 3.06
CA ALA A 85 2.87 -5.59 3.45
C ALA A 85 2.83 -5.04 4.88
N ASN A 86 3.82 -5.36 5.73
CA ASN A 86 3.87 -4.97 7.13
C ASN A 86 2.53 -5.30 7.83
N ILE A 87 1.97 -4.45 8.68
CA ILE A 87 0.66 -4.64 9.33
C ILE A 87 -0.54 -4.43 8.37
N GLY A 88 -0.29 -4.24 7.08
CA GLY A 88 -1.30 -4.16 6.02
C GLY A 88 -1.77 -2.77 5.64
N MET A 89 -1.08 -1.70 6.04
CA MET A 89 -1.55 -0.33 5.79
C MET A 89 -1.76 -0.02 4.31
N PHE A 90 -0.85 -0.47 3.42
CA PHE A 90 -1.04 -0.28 1.98
C PHE A 90 -2.17 -1.15 1.41
N THR A 91 -2.27 -2.41 1.86
CA THR A 91 -3.42 -3.27 1.54
C THR A 91 -4.76 -2.63 1.94
N LEU A 92 -4.85 -2.03 3.14
CA LEU A 92 -6.04 -1.30 3.60
C LEU A 92 -6.31 -0.05 2.74
N PHE A 93 -5.26 0.68 2.36
CA PHE A 93 -5.36 1.83 1.46
C PHE A 93 -5.92 1.43 0.10
N VAL A 94 -5.39 0.38 -0.51
CA VAL A 94 -5.88 -0.15 -1.79
C VAL A 94 -7.34 -0.58 -1.67
N ALA A 95 -7.72 -1.28 -0.59
CA ALA A 95 -9.10 -1.71 -0.38
C ALA A 95 -10.07 -0.53 -0.17
N ALA A 96 -9.63 0.54 0.49
CA ALA A 96 -10.39 1.77 0.67
C ALA A 96 -10.55 2.53 -0.65
N ARG A 97 -9.46 2.65 -1.41
CA ARG A 97 -9.40 3.36 -2.70
C ARG A 97 -10.18 2.60 -3.77
N CYS A 98 -9.84 1.33 -4.00
CA CYS A 98 -10.37 0.45 -5.04
C CYS A 98 -10.99 -0.82 -4.43
N PRO A 99 -12.26 -0.78 -3.99
CA PRO A 99 -12.91 -1.95 -3.38
C PRO A 99 -13.07 -3.17 -4.31
N SER A 100 -12.91 -2.98 -5.63
CA SER A 100 -12.87 -4.06 -6.61
C SER A 100 -11.48 -4.69 -6.79
N ALA A 101 -10.42 -4.07 -6.27
CA ALA A 101 -9.07 -4.60 -6.40
C ALA A 101 -8.93 -5.96 -5.70
N LYS A 102 -8.06 -6.79 -6.25
CA LYS A 102 -7.58 -8.03 -5.64
C LYS A 102 -6.15 -7.81 -5.18
N VAL A 103 -5.91 -7.92 -3.88
CA VAL A 103 -4.59 -7.71 -3.30
C VAL A 103 -3.95 -9.04 -2.93
N PHE A 104 -2.70 -9.23 -3.30
CA PHE A 104 -1.83 -10.31 -2.85
C PHE A 104 -0.76 -9.66 -1.96
N ALA A 105 -0.84 -9.92 -0.66
CA ALA A 105 0.00 -9.26 0.34
C ALA A 105 1.01 -10.24 0.93
N PHE A 106 2.28 -9.83 0.97
CA PHE A 106 3.41 -10.67 1.35
C PHE A 106 4.14 -10.03 2.53
N GLU A 107 4.15 -10.72 3.68
CA GLU A 107 4.87 -10.30 4.88
C GLU A 107 5.58 -11.52 5.51
N PRO A 108 6.92 -11.56 5.51
CA PRO A 108 7.68 -12.71 6.02
C PRO A 108 7.70 -12.86 7.54
N VAL A 109 7.55 -11.78 8.30
CA VAL A 109 7.74 -11.80 9.76
C VAL A 109 6.45 -12.27 10.45
N PRO A 110 6.45 -13.41 11.16
CA PRO A 110 5.21 -14.02 11.68
C PRO A 110 4.38 -13.09 12.57
N GLU A 111 5.01 -12.36 13.49
CA GLU A 111 4.30 -11.43 14.38
C GLU A 111 3.65 -10.26 13.62
N VAL A 112 4.32 -9.76 12.59
CA VAL A 112 3.80 -8.67 11.73
C VAL A 112 2.69 -9.21 10.83
N PHE A 113 2.88 -10.40 10.26
CA PHE A 113 1.89 -11.09 9.45
C PHE A 113 0.58 -11.35 10.22
N GLU A 114 0.65 -11.71 11.50
CA GLU A 114 -0.55 -11.89 12.32
C GLU A 114 -1.35 -10.58 12.52
N ARG A 115 -0.67 -9.43 12.55
CA ARG A 115 -1.30 -8.10 12.55
C ARG A 115 -1.94 -7.77 11.21
N LEU A 116 -1.22 -8.00 10.10
CA LEU A 116 -1.77 -7.92 8.74
C LEU A 116 -3.05 -8.74 8.61
N ARG A 117 -2.98 -10.01 9.00
CA ARG A 117 -4.10 -10.94 8.94
C ARG A 117 -5.29 -10.43 9.74
N THR A 118 -5.06 -10.01 10.98
CA THR A 118 -6.12 -9.43 11.83
C THR A 118 -6.75 -8.19 11.20
N ASN A 119 -5.93 -7.29 10.65
CA ASN A 119 -6.40 -6.03 10.06
C ASN A 119 -7.23 -6.24 8.79
N VAL A 120 -6.81 -7.17 7.93
CA VAL A 120 -7.45 -7.47 6.65
C VAL A 120 -8.68 -8.36 6.83
N GLU A 121 -8.54 -9.50 7.50
CA GLU A 121 -9.64 -10.47 7.67
C GLU A 121 -10.75 -9.89 8.55
N GLY A 122 -10.39 -9.17 9.63
CA GLY A 122 -11.34 -8.53 10.53
C GLY A 122 -12.22 -7.47 9.85
N ARG A 123 -11.82 -6.98 8.67
CA ARG A 123 -12.54 -5.98 7.86
C ARG A 123 -13.20 -6.57 6.61
N GLY A 124 -13.09 -7.90 6.38
CA GLY A 124 -13.67 -8.58 5.23
C GLY A 124 -13.09 -8.12 3.89
N ILE A 125 -11.83 -7.69 3.89
CA ILE A 125 -11.15 -7.21 2.67
C ILE A 125 -10.76 -8.41 1.80
N PRO A 126 -11.08 -8.41 0.49
CA PRO A 126 -10.79 -9.53 -0.40
C PRO A 126 -9.31 -9.54 -0.83
N ALA A 127 -8.42 -9.85 0.11
CA ALA A 127 -6.99 -10.03 -0.13
C ALA A 127 -6.54 -11.47 0.17
N ARG A 128 -5.54 -11.96 -0.57
CA ARG A 128 -4.85 -13.21 -0.29
C ARG A 128 -3.52 -12.90 0.40
N LEU A 129 -3.34 -13.44 1.60
CA LEU A 129 -2.20 -13.16 2.46
C LEU A 129 -1.19 -14.30 2.42
N PHE A 130 0.10 -13.97 2.41
CA PHE A 130 1.18 -14.95 2.42
C PHE A 130 2.22 -14.60 3.48
N GLU A 131 2.47 -15.53 4.40
CA GLU A 131 3.54 -15.45 5.41
C GLU A 131 4.90 -15.84 4.78
N ILE A 132 5.28 -15.10 3.74
CA ILE A 132 6.53 -15.25 3.00
C ILE A 132 6.99 -13.87 2.54
N GLY A 133 8.29 -13.71 2.30
CA GLY A 133 8.81 -12.62 1.49
C GLY A 133 9.11 -13.08 0.06
N LEU A 134 9.18 -12.13 -0.87
CA LEU A 134 9.58 -12.41 -2.25
C LEU A 134 11.07 -12.09 -2.43
N SER A 135 11.76 -12.86 -3.26
CA SER A 135 13.22 -12.78 -3.47
C SER A 135 13.61 -13.37 -4.82
N GLU A 136 14.92 -13.42 -5.10
CA GLU A 136 15.51 -14.05 -6.28
C GLU A 136 15.37 -15.58 -6.26
N GLN A 137 15.32 -16.18 -5.07
CA GLN A 137 15.32 -17.63 -4.89
C GLN A 137 14.49 -18.07 -3.67
N ASP A 138 14.12 -19.35 -3.66
CA ASP A 138 13.47 -19.98 -2.51
C ASP A 138 14.51 -20.25 -1.41
N GLU A 139 14.30 -19.71 -0.21
CA GLU A 139 15.22 -19.90 0.90
C GLU A 139 14.56 -19.73 2.29
N ARG A 140 15.25 -20.22 3.32
CA ARG A 140 14.95 -19.90 4.71
C ARG A 140 16.06 -19.03 5.25
N ILE A 141 15.72 -17.86 5.76
CA ILE A 141 16.71 -16.88 6.23
C ILE A 141 16.32 -16.30 7.59
N ARG A 142 17.31 -15.71 8.27
CA ARG A 142 17.12 -14.91 9.47
C ARG A 142 16.85 -13.46 9.12
N PHE A 143 15.82 -12.91 9.73
CA PHE A 143 15.52 -11.49 9.76
C PHE A 143 15.90 -10.94 11.13
N ASN A 144 16.41 -9.71 11.16
CA ASN A 144 16.49 -8.94 12.39
C ASN A 144 15.14 -8.25 12.56
N PHE A 145 14.38 -8.71 13.55
CA PHE A 145 13.08 -8.17 13.89
C PHE A 145 13.21 -7.20 15.06
N TYR A 146 12.65 -6.01 14.90
CA TYR A 146 12.65 -4.95 15.90
C TYR A 146 11.23 -4.81 16.47
N PRO A 147 10.94 -5.38 17.65
CA PRO A 147 9.57 -5.39 18.18
C PRO A 147 9.01 -3.99 18.42
N GLU A 148 9.90 -3.02 18.67
CA GLU A 148 9.56 -1.63 18.94
C GLU A 148 9.60 -0.73 17.70
N ILE A 149 10.18 -1.22 16.58
CA ILE A 149 10.34 -0.47 15.32
C ILE A 149 10.23 -1.44 14.13
N SER A 150 9.07 -2.07 13.99
CA SER A 150 8.88 -3.18 13.05
C SER A 150 9.12 -2.78 11.59
N ILE A 151 8.84 -1.53 11.22
CA ILE A 151 9.05 -0.98 9.88
C ILE A 151 10.51 -1.07 9.40
N MET A 152 11.50 -1.19 10.30
CA MET A 152 12.93 -1.30 9.96
C MET A 152 13.43 -2.75 9.93
N SER A 153 12.54 -3.73 10.15
CA SER A 153 12.91 -5.14 10.14
C SER A 153 13.32 -5.58 8.74
N CYS A 154 14.48 -6.21 8.62
CA CYS A 154 15.07 -6.57 7.34
C CYS A 154 15.81 -7.92 7.43
N ARG A 155 16.24 -8.43 6.27
CA ARG A 155 17.12 -9.61 6.22
C ARG A 155 18.43 -9.32 6.95
N ALA A 156 18.92 -10.27 7.74
CA ALA A 156 20.10 -10.09 8.59
C ALA A 156 21.41 -9.82 7.81
N ASP A 157 21.47 -10.15 6.52
CA ASP A 157 22.62 -9.88 5.64
C ASP A 157 22.67 -8.44 5.10
N TYR A 158 21.55 -7.70 5.17
CA TYR A 158 21.48 -6.27 4.83
C TYR A 158 21.35 -5.34 6.04
N ALA A 159 21.46 -5.90 7.24
CA ALA A 159 21.49 -5.18 8.49
C ALA A 159 22.61 -4.11 8.52
N ALA A 160 22.24 -2.82 8.54
CA ALA A 160 23.18 -1.70 8.67
C ALA A 160 22.65 -0.63 9.65
N PHE A 161 22.48 -1.01 10.92
CA PHE A 161 21.70 -0.26 11.91
C PHE A 161 22.29 1.08 12.35
N ASP A 162 23.61 1.14 12.55
CA ASP A 162 24.26 2.40 12.94
C ASP A 162 24.03 3.49 11.88
N ASN A 163 24.01 3.08 10.60
CA ASN A 163 23.73 3.98 9.49
C ASN A 163 22.26 4.45 9.54
N GLU A 164 21.32 3.55 9.79
CA GLU A 164 19.89 3.85 9.78
C GLU A 164 19.48 4.81 10.90
N ARG A 165 19.95 4.58 12.12
CA ARG A 165 19.70 5.49 13.25
C ARG A 165 20.29 6.87 12.98
N HIS A 166 21.56 6.94 12.54
CA HIS A 166 22.24 8.20 12.28
C HIS A 166 21.53 9.04 11.21
N LEU A 167 21.03 8.36 10.20
CA LEU A 167 20.38 8.94 9.04
C LEU A 167 18.99 9.51 9.35
N ILE A 168 18.16 8.75 10.07
CA ILE A 168 16.86 9.25 10.55
C ILE A 168 17.07 10.41 11.52
N GLN A 169 18.08 10.35 12.38
CA GLN A 169 18.38 11.41 13.35
C GLN A 169 18.84 12.70 12.65
N THR A 170 19.68 12.58 11.62
CA THR A 170 20.12 13.72 10.79
C THR A 170 18.94 14.37 10.06
N TYR A 171 18.00 13.57 9.56
CA TYR A 171 16.77 14.06 8.92
C TYR A 171 15.93 14.92 9.89
N VAL A 172 15.65 14.39 11.08
CA VAL A 172 14.88 15.10 12.11
C VAL A 172 15.54 16.43 12.44
N ASP A 173 16.85 16.42 12.70
CA ASP A 173 17.60 17.62 13.07
C ASP A 173 17.52 18.70 11.99
N HIS A 174 17.67 18.30 10.71
CA HIS A 174 17.59 19.22 9.57
C HIS A 174 16.19 19.85 9.41
N GLU A 175 15.13 19.05 9.53
CA GLU A 175 13.77 19.53 9.38
C GLU A 175 13.31 20.46 10.51
N ARG A 176 13.72 20.15 11.75
CA ARG A 176 13.49 21.05 12.89
C ARG A 176 14.18 22.39 12.69
N ALA A 177 15.40 22.38 12.17
CA ALA A 177 16.14 23.60 11.87
C ALA A 177 15.52 24.42 10.73
N ALA A 178 14.90 23.76 9.74
CA ALA A 178 14.28 24.41 8.58
C ALA A 178 12.89 25.02 8.87
N GLY A 179 12.27 24.70 10.01
CA GLY A 179 10.90 25.09 10.33
C GLY A 179 9.90 24.09 9.71
N PRO A 180 9.30 23.19 10.50
CA PRO A 180 8.63 21.99 9.99
C PRO A 180 7.35 22.21 9.17
N GLN A 181 6.77 23.41 9.15
CA GLN A 181 5.66 23.82 8.27
C GLN A 181 4.47 22.83 8.25
N GLY A 182 3.95 22.45 9.43
CA GLY A 182 2.80 21.55 9.54
C GLY A 182 3.17 20.06 9.61
N ARG A 183 4.47 19.73 9.73
CA ARG A 183 4.98 18.36 9.91
C ARG A 183 5.43 18.05 11.34
N GLU A 184 5.09 18.91 12.30
CA GLU A 184 5.49 18.78 13.70
C GLU A 184 5.12 17.41 14.27
N THR A 185 3.87 16.98 14.07
CA THR A 185 3.37 15.69 14.57
C THR A 185 4.08 14.49 13.95
N HIS A 186 4.47 14.58 12.68
CA HIS A 186 5.23 13.54 12.00
C HIS A 186 6.65 13.44 12.56
N LEU A 187 7.33 14.59 12.74
CA LEU A 187 8.67 14.62 13.32
C LEU A 187 8.68 14.15 14.78
N ASP A 188 7.66 14.51 15.57
CA ASP A 188 7.48 13.99 16.93
C ASP A 188 7.36 12.45 16.93
N ALA A 189 6.65 11.88 15.95
CA ALA A 189 6.52 10.44 15.80
C ALA A 189 7.86 9.77 15.42
N VAL A 190 8.61 10.34 14.48
CA VAL A 190 9.93 9.82 14.08
C VAL A 190 10.94 9.91 15.23
N GLU A 191 10.96 11.01 15.99
CA GLU A 191 11.79 11.16 17.20
C GLU A 191 11.45 10.12 18.26
N ALA A 192 10.15 9.86 18.49
CA ALA A 192 9.71 8.84 19.42
C ALA A 192 10.14 7.43 18.99
N ILE A 193 10.24 7.16 17.68
CA ILE A 193 10.81 5.93 17.15
C ILE A 193 12.31 5.85 17.47
N LEU A 194 13.08 6.92 17.26
CA LEU A 194 14.52 6.97 17.56
C LEU A 194 14.86 6.87 19.05
N ALA A 195 13.92 7.24 19.93
CA ALA A 195 14.10 7.18 21.37
C ALA A 195 13.97 5.77 21.95
N LYS A 196 13.44 4.82 21.18
CA LYS A 196 13.28 3.42 21.61
C LYS A 196 14.62 2.67 21.58
N ASP A 197 14.70 1.62 22.39
CA ASP A 197 15.82 0.69 22.35
C ASP A 197 15.73 -0.15 21.08
N PHE A 198 16.81 -0.14 20.28
CA PHE A 198 16.92 -0.91 19.04
C PHE A 198 17.37 -2.34 19.34
N GLU A 199 16.77 -2.96 20.35
CA GLU A 199 16.94 -4.39 20.60
C GLU A 199 16.20 -5.16 19.51
N TYR A 200 16.88 -6.17 18.98
CA TYR A 200 16.31 -7.04 17.97
C TYR A 200 16.33 -8.47 18.44
N ASP A 201 15.35 -9.21 17.95
CA ASP A 201 15.39 -10.65 17.97
C ASP A 201 15.52 -11.20 16.55
N GLU A 202 16.13 -12.37 16.41
CA GLU A 202 16.13 -13.06 15.13
C GLU A 202 14.79 -13.75 14.88
N ARG A 203 14.29 -13.67 13.64
CA ARG A 203 13.15 -14.45 13.15
C ARG A 203 13.55 -15.28 11.95
N LYS A 204 13.15 -16.55 11.95
CA LYS A 204 13.34 -17.41 10.78
C LYS A 204 12.16 -17.21 9.85
N CYS A 205 12.44 -16.65 8.69
CA CYS A 205 11.45 -16.34 7.68
C CYS A 205 11.65 -17.21 6.45
N VAL A 206 10.59 -17.36 5.66
CA VAL A 206 10.62 -18.05 4.37
C VAL A 206 10.58 -17.00 3.27
N LEU A 207 11.53 -17.07 2.34
CA LEU A 207 11.47 -16.32 1.11
C LEU A 207 11.22 -17.25 -0.06
N ARG A 208 10.49 -16.75 -1.04
CA ARG A 208 10.19 -17.47 -2.27
C ARG A 208 10.55 -16.65 -3.49
N ARG A 209 10.98 -17.32 -4.54
CA ARG A 209 11.23 -16.72 -5.84
C ARG A 209 9.96 -16.05 -6.35
N THR A 210 10.03 -14.78 -6.71
CA THR A 210 8.87 -13.98 -7.14
C THR A 210 8.06 -14.68 -8.23
N SER A 211 8.71 -15.20 -9.27
CA SER A 211 8.05 -15.93 -10.35
C SER A 211 7.35 -17.22 -9.92
N ALA A 212 7.93 -17.97 -8.96
CA ALA A 212 7.28 -19.19 -8.47
C ALA A 212 5.94 -18.87 -7.78
N VAL A 213 5.84 -17.69 -7.17
CA VAL A 213 4.60 -17.19 -6.58
C VAL A 213 3.64 -16.69 -7.66
N ILE A 214 4.13 -15.98 -8.70
CA ILE A 214 3.32 -15.57 -9.86
C ILE A 214 2.67 -16.79 -10.53
N ASP A 215 3.44 -17.85 -10.76
CA ASP A 215 2.96 -19.14 -11.28
C ASP A 215 1.86 -19.75 -10.39
N GLU A 216 2.08 -19.76 -9.07
CA GLU A 216 1.14 -20.34 -8.11
C GLU A 216 -0.20 -19.57 -8.06
N VAL A 217 -0.14 -18.24 -8.06
CA VAL A 217 -1.36 -17.42 -8.01
C VAL A 217 -2.06 -17.33 -9.36
N ALA A 218 -1.33 -17.58 -10.45
CA ALA A 218 -1.81 -17.65 -11.82
C ALA A 218 -2.68 -16.43 -12.22
N VAL A 219 -2.18 -15.23 -11.92
CA VAL A 219 -2.87 -13.98 -12.27
C VAL A 219 -2.63 -13.60 -13.74
N PRO A 220 -3.63 -13.04 -14.44
CA PRO A 220 -3.50 -12.67 -15.85
C PRO A 220 -2.71 -11.36 -16.06
N VAL A 221 -2.58 -10.55 -15.02
CA VAL A 221 -1.92 -9.24 -15.03
C VAL A 221 -1.55 -8.87 -13.58
N ILE A 222 -0.52 -8.05 -13.42
CA ILE A 222 -0.18 -7.36 -12.18
C ILE A 222 -0.24 -5.87 -12.50
N ASP A 223 -1.34 -5.23 -12.12
CA ASP A 223 -1.60 -3.81 -12.40
C ASP A 223 -0.67 -2.91 -11.60
N LEU A 224 -0.31 -3.33 -10.39
CA LEU A 224 0.64 -2.65 -9.54
C LEU A 224 1.46 -3.65 -8.73
N LEU A 225 2.78 -3.60 -8.90
CA LEU A 225 3.76 -4.27 -8.05
C LEU A 225 4.36 -3.22 -7.09
N LYS A 226 3.90 -3.20 -5.83
CA LYS A 226 4.51 -2.40 -4.78
C LYS A 226 5.62 -3.20 -4.11
N ILE A 227 6.80 -2.61 -3.96
CA ILE A 227 7.95 -3.24 -3.30
C ILE A 227 8.53 -2.29 -2.25
N ASP A 228 8.46 -2.70 -1.00
CA ASP A 228 9.14 -2.03 0.12
C ASP A 228 9.52 -3.10 1.12
N VAL A 229 10.75 -3.61 1.01
CA VAL A 229 11.23 -4.81 1.73
C VAL A 229 12.57 -4.57 2.43
N GLN A 230 12.90 -3.30 2.68
CA GLN A 230 14.10 -2.85 3.37
C GLN A 230 15.41 -3.45 2.84
N ARG A 231 15.99 -2.79 1.83
CA ARG A 231 17.27 -3.13 1.18
C ARG A 231 17.26 -4.47 0.43
N ALA A 232 16.12 -5.07 0.15
CA ALA A 232 16.04 -6.30 -0.66
C ALA A 232 15.24 -6.10 -1.97
N GLU A 233 15.00 -4.86 -2.37
CA GLU A 233 14.07 -4.55 -3.46
C GLU A 233 14.57 -5.06 -4.81
N LEU A 234 15.88 -4.96 -5.05
CA LEU A 234 16.52 -5.52 -6.25
C LEU A 234 16.39 -7.04 -6.31
N ASP A 235 16.40 -7.73 -5.17
CA ASP A 235 16.30 -9.19 -5.11
C ASP A 235 14.89 -9.65 -5.53
N VAL A 236 13.85 -8.88 -5.15
CA VAL A 236 12.47 -9.12 -5.62
C VAL A 236 12.38 -9.03 -7.14
N LEU A 237 13.00 -8.01 -7.76
CA LEU A 237 13.01 -7.83 -9.22
C LEU A 237 13.78 -8.96 -9.91
N ARG A 238 14.93 -9.37 -9.37
CA ARG A 238 15.74 -10.49 -9.91
C ARG A 238 15.02 -11.83 -9.86
N GLY A 239 14.06 -11.99 -8.94
CA GLY A 239 13.18 -13.17 -8.88
C GLY A 239 12.11 -13.24 -9.97
N ILE A 240 11.95 -12.21 -10.80
CA ILE A 240 10.98 -12.16 -11.89
C ILE A 240 11.63 -12.60 -13.20
N ASP A 241 11.16 -13.72 -13.74
CA ASP A 241 11.61 -14.29 -14.99
C ASP A 241 11.13 -13.42 -16.16
N ALA A 242 11.89 -13.43 -17.26
CA ALA A 242 11.56 -12.73 -18.50
C ALA A 242 10.11 -12.98 -18.98
N ALA A 243 9.57 -14.18 -18.77
CA ALA A 243 8.22 -14.55 -19.19
C ALA A 243 7.11 -13.86 -18.37
N HIS A 244 7.40 -13.40 -17.14
CA HIS A 244 6.42 -12.78 -16.25
C HIS A 244 6.39 -11.26 -16.32
N TRP A 245 7.47 -10.62 -16.78
CA TRP A 245 7.51 -9.17 -16.95
C TRP A 245 6.39 -8.57 -17.81
N PRO A 246 5.90 -9.21 -18.89
CA PRO A 246 4.74 -8.72 -19.63
C PRO A 246 3.46 -8.59 -18.80
N LEU A 247 3.33 -9.34 -17.69
CA LEU A 247 2.18 -9.27 -16.79
C LEU A 247 2.20 -7.98 -15.96
N VAL A 248 3.38 -7.45 -15.63
CA VAL A 248 3.54 -6.26 -14.78
C VAL A 248 3.32 -4.98 -15.59
N GLN A 249 2.37 -4.17 -15.14
CA GLN A 249 2.01 -2.90 -15.79
C GLN A 249 2.63 -1.68 -15.12
N GLN A 250 2.72 -1.71 -13.79
CA GLN A 250 3.32 -0.63 -13.00
C GLN A 250 4.13 -1.21 -11.85
N VAL A 251 5.20 -0.52 -11.48
CA VAL A 251 6.02 -0.80 -10.30
C VAL A 251 6.16 0.48 -9.49
N THR A 252 6.00 0.39 -8.18
CA THR A 252 6.27 1.48 -7.23
C THR A 252 7.11 0.90 -6.10
N MET A 253 8.27 1.50 -5.79
CA MET A 253 9.17 0.94 -4.78
C MET A 253 10.00 1.99 -4.06
N GLU A 254 10.37 1.70 -2.81
CA GLU A 254 11.40 2.42 -2.06
C GLU A 254 12.74 1.72 -2.25
N VAL A 255 13.67 2.32 -2.99
CA VAL A 255 15.00 1.77 -3.24
C VAL A 255 16.01 2.37 -2.27
N HIS A 256 16.70 1.48 -1.58
CA HIS A 256 17.87 1.78 -0.77
C HIS A 256 19.13 1.82 -1.64
N ASP A 257 19.85 2.94 -1.60
CA ASP A 257 21.10 3.23 -2.32
C ASP A 257 22.06 4.03 -1.42
N GLU A 258 22.55 3.36 -0.36
CA GLU A 258 23.49 3.95 0.59
C GLU A 258 24.95 3.71 0.17
N PRO A 259 25.79 4.77 0.09
CA PRO A 259 27.22 4.62 -0.17
C PRO A 259 27.92 3.71 0.86
N GLY A 260 28.74 2.79 0.38
CA GLY A 260 29.54 1.90 1.24
C GLY A 260 28.80 0.68 1.80
N LEU A 261 27.50 0.54 1.52
CA LEU A 261 26.72 -0.66 1.79
C LEU A 261 26.55 -1.51 0.51
N PRO A 262 26.09 -2.77 0.61
CA PRO A 262 25.70 -3.59 -0.54
C PRO A 262 24.60 -2.97 -1.43
N THR A 263 23.98 -1.90 -0.96
CA THR A 263 22.95 -1.12 -1.64
C THR A 263 23.50 -0.06 -2.61
N ALA A 264 24.78 0.27 -2.56
CA ALA A 264 25.36 1.32 -3.40
C ALA A 264 25.16 1.07 -4.91
N GLY A 265 24.67 2.08 -5.62
CA GLY A 265 24.39 2.09 -7.06
C GLY A 265 23.09 1.37 -7.46
N ARG A 266 22.23 1.03 -6.50
CA ARG A 266 21.00 0.27 -6.80
C ARG A 266 19.96 1.08 -7.55
N VAL A 267 19.84 2.38 -7.33
CA VAL A 267 18.87 3.20 -8.08
C VAL A 267 19.17 3.14 -9.57
N ASP A 268 20.44 3.31 -9.95
CA ASP A 268 20.86 3.23 -11.35
C ASP A 268 20.65 1.82 -11.92
N THR A 269 20.91 0.78 -11.13
CA THR A 269 20.69 -0.62 -11.52
C THR A 269 19.20 -0.92 -11.75
N VAL A 270 18.34 -0.54 -10.81
CA VAL A 270 16.88 -0.70 -10.89
C VAL A 270 16.33 0.06 -12.09
N ARG A 271 16.74 1.32 -12.27
CA ARG A 271 16.35 2.14 -13.43
C ARG A 271 16.75 1.47 -14.74
N GLY A 272 17.97 0.94 -14.82
CA GLY A 272 18.46 0.23 -16.01
C GLY A 272 17.59 -0.98 -16.36
N ILE A 273 17.35 -1.86 -15.38
CA ILE A 273 16.51 -3.06 -15.56
C ILE A 273 15.10 -2.69 -16.05
N LEU A 274 14.43 -1.76 -15.38
CA LEU A 274 13.05 -1.38 -15.71
C LEU A 274 12.96 -0.66 -17.07
N ALA A 275 13.94 0.18 -17.41
CA ALA A 275 13.99 0.83 -18.71
C ALA A 275 14.23 -0.17 -19.86
N GLU A 276 15.11 -1.16 -19.68
CA GLU A 276 15.33 -2.24 -20.65
C GLU A 276 14.08 -3.09 -20.89
N LEU A 277 13.23 -3.23 -19.86
CA LEU A 277 11.93 -3.92 -19.93
C LEU A 277 10.81 -3.06 -20.54
N GLY A 278 11.12 -1.84 -20.97
CA GLY A 278 10.21 -0.94 -21.67
C GLY A 278 9.27 -0.15 -20.78
N PHE A 279 9.63 0.09 -19.52
CA PHE A 279 8.91 1.00 -18.64
C PHE A 279 9.43 2.44 -18.77
N ASP A 280 8.53 3.41 -18.63
CA ASP A 280 8.90 4.80 -18.34
C ASP A 280 9.20 4.90 -16.86
N VAL A 281 10.47 5.16 -16.52
CA VAL A 281 10.97 5.16 -15.13
C VAL A 281 11.16 6.59 -14.63
N GLN A 282 10.53 6.89 -13.51
CA GLN A 282 10.75 8.11 -12.73
C GLN A 282 11.42 7.73 -11.41
N VAL A 283 12.43 8.52 -11.03
CA VAL A 283 13.10 8.41 -9.75
C VAL A 283 12.92 9.74 -9.04
N THR A 284 12.41 9.68 -7.83
CA THR A 284 12.29 10.84 -6.96
C THR A 284 13.01 10.55 -5.66
N GLU A 285 13.74 11.52 -5.16
CA GLU A 285 14.20 11.50 -3.78
C GLU A 285 13.13 12.23 -2.97
N PRO A 286 12.39 11.54 -2.08
CA PRO A 286 11.41 12.20 -1.26
C PRO A 286 12.10 13.32 -0.50
N LYS A 287 11.55 14.54 -0.50
CA LYS A 287 12.14 15.67 0.24
C LYS A 287 12.38 15.35 1.71
N MET A 288 11.53 14.48 2.26
CA MET A 288 11.57 13.93 3.62
C MET A 288 12.77 12.99 3.87
N LEU A 289 13.50 12.57 2.85
CA LEU A 289 14.61 11.62 2.94
C LEU A 289 15.81 12.08 2.10
N ALA A 290 15.86 13.38 1.74
CA ALA A 290 16.93 13.91 0.91
C ALA A 290 18.29 13.80 1.62
N GLY A 291 19.26 13.14 0.97
CA GLY A 291 20.59 12.84 1.50
C GLY A 291 20.71 11.48 2.21
N ASN A 292 19.63 10.70 2.23
CA ASN A 292 19.52 9.50 3.07
C ASN A 292 19.61 8.19 2.26
N GLY A 293 20.02 8.24 1.00
CA GLY A 293 20.14 7.03 0.18
C GLY A 293 18.82 6.27 0.02
N ARG A 294 17.67 6.93 0.15
CA ARG A 294 16.34 6.35 -0.06
C ARG A 294 15.63 7.08 -1.17
N PHE A 295 15.18 6.32 -2.16
CA PHE A 295 14.60 6.85 -3.38
C PHE A 295 13.29 6.16 -3.68
N SER A 296 12.30 6.93 -4.10
CA SER A 296 11.09 6.37 -4.66
C SER A 296 11.28 6.17 -6.16
N VAL A 297 11.07 4.94 -6.63
CA VAL A 297 11.13 4.59 -8.05
C VAL A 297 9.74 4.17 -8.51
N GLN A 298 9.22 4.90 -9.49
CA GLN A 298 7.99 4.57 -10.20
C GLN A 298 8.32 4.16 -11.63
N ALA A 299 7.75 3.06 -12.10
CA ALA A 299 7.92 2.59 -13.46
C ALA A 299 6.57 2.19 -14.05
N ILE A 300 6.20 2.78 -15.18
CA ILE A 300 4.88 2.59 -15.80
C ILE A 300 5.09 2.10 -17.23
N ARG A 301 4.41 1.03 -17.61
CA ARG A 301 4.40 0.56 -19.00
C ARG A 301 3.59 1.57 -19.84
N PRO A 302 4.14 2.14 -20.92
CA PRO A 302 3.45 3.17 -21.70
C PRO A 302 2.04 2.76 -22.16
N GLY A 303 1.87 1.51 -22.60
CA GLY A 303 0.58 0.97 -23.05
C GLY A 303 -0.48 0.80 -21.95
N TYR A 304 -0.13 0.91 -20.67
CA TYR A 304 -1.10 0.83 -19.58
C TYR A 304 -2.04 2.05 -19.52
N ALA A 305 -1.64 3.18 -20.12
CA ALA A 305 -2.51 4.34 -20.27
C ALA A 305 -3.76 4.03 -21.12
N ASP A 306 -3.62 3.13 -22.11
CA ASP A 306 -4.68 2.73 -23.04
C ASP A 306 -5.65 1.69 -22.47
N ASP A 307 -5.41 1.18 -21.25
CA ASP A 307 -6.32 0.26 -20.60
C ASP A 307 -7.71 0.91 -20.41
N PRO A 308 -8.79 0.27 -20.88
CA PRO A 308 -10.13 0.87 -20.87
C PRO A 308 -10.80 0.84 -19.48
N ARG A 309 -10.25 0.09 -18.50
CA ARG A 309 -10.80 0.04 -17.15
C ARG A 309 -10.71 1.42 -16.50
N PRO A 310 -11.78 1.92 -15.87
CA PRO A 310 -11.76 3.25 -15.24
C PRO A 310 -10.62 3.37 -14.22
N VAL A 311 -9.89 4.49 -14.26
CA VAL A 311 -9.00 4.86 -13.16
C VAL A 311 -9.88 5.21 -11.96
N VAL A 312 -9.61 4.55 -10.85
CA VAL A 312 -10.26 4.89 -9.59
C VAL A 312 -9.80 6.28 -9.20
N ALA A 313 -10.74 7.22 -9.15
CA ALA A 313 -10.46 8.60 -8.82
C ALA A 313 -9.60 8.67 -7.55
N ALA A 314 -8.62 9.59 -7.49
CA ALA A 314 -7.93 10.01 -6.27
C ALA A 314 -8.97 10.40 -5.18
N VAL A 315 -8.64 10.37 -3.88
CA VAL A 315 -9.56 10.24 -2.71
C VAL A 315 -10.86 10.96 -2.97
N GLY A 316 -11.97 10.20 -2.97
CA GLY A 316 -13.32 10.59 -3.35
C GLY A 316 -13.43 12.04 -3.79
N ASN A 317 -12.98 12.34 -5.03
CA ASN A 317 -12.99 13.58 -5.83
C ASN A 317 -13.46 14.94 -5.23
N GLY A 318 -13.54 15.12 -3.92
CA GLY A 318 -14.38 16.09 -3.23
C GLY A 318 -15.83 16.19 -3.72
N ARG A 319 -16.29 15.32 -4.64
CA ARG A 319 -17.55 15.49 -5.35
C ARG A 319 -18.66 14.93 -4.46
N PRO A 320 -19.74 15.69 -4.23
CA PRO A 320 -20.91 15.17 -3.54
C PRO A 320 -21.37 13.89 -4.25
N LEU A 321 -21.52 12.79 -3.51
CA LEU A 321 -22.25 11.64 -4.02
C LEU A 321 -23.68 12.09 -4.32
N ASP A 322 -24.15 11.79 -5.52
CA ASP A 322 -25.55 11.94 -5.90
C ASP A 322 -26.19 10.56 -6.02
N GLY A 323 -27.22 10.30 -5.20
CA GLY A 323 -27.96 9.04 -5.23
C GLY A 323 -28.59 8.75 -6.59
N ALA A 324 -28.98 9.76 -7.36
CA ALA A 324 -29.54 9.58 -8.70
C ALA A 324 -28.48 9.13 -9.72
N GLU A 325 -27.28 9.73 -9.68
CA GLU A 325 -26.12 9.32 -10.48
C GLU A 325 -25.73 7.86 -10.15
N LEU A 326 -25.68 7.54 -8.85
CA LEU A 326 -25.38 6.20 -8.37
C LEU A 326 -26.39 5.16 -8.87
N ARG A 327 -27.69 5.49 -8.78
CA ARG A 327 -28.75 4.59 -9.23
C ARG A 327 -28.69 4.36 -10.74
N THR A 328 -28.38 5.40 -11.51
CA THR A 328 -28.20 5.29 -12.98
C THR A 328 -27.02 4.37 -13.30
N TRP A 329 -25.89 4.57 -12.62
CA TRP A 329 -24.70 3.72 -12.77
C TRP A 329 -24.96 2.25 -12.42
N LEU A 330 -25.78 1.99 -11.39
CA LEU A 330 -26.20 0.63 -11.01
C LEU A 330 -27.13 0.00 -12.06
N ALA A 331 -28.03 0.78 -12.65
CA ALA A 331 -28.97 0.30 -13.66
C ALA A 331 -28.26 -0.19 -14.94
N GLU A 332 -27.10 0.37 -15.25
CA GLU A 332 -26.24 -0.10 -16.35
C GLU A 332 -25.53 -1.43 -16.05
N ARG A 333 -25.45 -1.85 -14.78
CA ARG A 333 -24.55 -2.93 -14.30
C ARG A 333 -25.26 -4.05 -13.53
N LEU A 334 -26.52 -3.87 -13.18
CA LEU A 334 -27.31 -4.85 -12.43
C LEU A 334 -28.58 -5.24 -13.21
N PRO A 335 -29.06 -6.49 -13.06
CA PRO A 335 -30.41 -6.87 -13.46
C PRO A 335 -31.46 -5.92 -12.85
N ALA A 336 -32.54 -5.64 -13.60
CA ALA A 336 -33.53 -4.62 -13.23
C ALA A 336 -34.18 -4.84 -11.84
N ASP A 337 -34.31 -6.09 -11.40
CA ASP A 337 -34.83 -6.50 -10.09
C ASP A 337 -33.84 -6.31 -8.93
N LEU A 338 -32.56 -6.09 -9.24
CA LEU A 338 -31.49 -5.83 -8.28
C LEU A 338 -31.06 -4.36 -8.23
N VAL A 339 -31.61 -3.52 -9.11
CA VAL A 339 -31.42 -2.06 -9.05
C VAL A 339 -32.27 -1.52 -7.89
N PRO A 340 -31.68 -0.76 -6.95
CA PRO A 340 -32.45 -0.22 -5.85
C PRO A 340 -33.49 0.78 -6.38
N ASP A 341 -34.67 0.78 -5.78
CA ASP A 341 -35.70 1.78 -6.04
C ASP A 341 -35.20 3.18 -5.67
N GLU A 342 -34.32 3.26 -4.69
CA GLU A 342 -33.79 4.50 -4.14
C GLU A 342 -32.37 4.31 -3.60
N VAL A 343 -31.50 5.30 -3.83
CA VAL A 343 -30.16 5.36 -3.26
C VAL A 343 -30.07 6.60 -2.38
N GLU A 344 -29.94 6.40 -1.07
CA GLU A 344 -29.81 7.45 -0.07
C GLU A 344 -28.33 7.64 0.25
N VAL A 345 -27.81 8.86 0.09
CA VAL A 345 -26.49 9.23 0.59
C VAL A 345 -26.63 9.67 2.05
N VAL A 346 -26.02 8.95 2.98
CA VAL A 346 -26.18 9.16 4.43
C VAL A 346 -24.86 9.56 5.08
N SER A 347 -24.93 10.23 6.23
CA SER A 347 -23.75 10.60 7.04
C SER A 347 -23.33 9.52 8.04
N THR A 348 -24.21 8.55 8.34
CA THR A 348 -23.94 7.38 9.17
C THR A 348 -24.75 6.17 8.67
N LEU A 349 -24.20 4.97 8.83
CA LEU A 349 -24.93 3.71 8.61
C LEU A 349 -25.20 3.10 9.98
N VAL A 350 -26.46 3.17 10.42
CA VAL A 350 -26.96 2.43 11.59
C VAL A 350 -27.27 1.01 11.20
#